data_AF-A0A2N3FVN3-F1
#
_entry.id   AF-A0A2N3FVN3-F1
#
_cell.length_a   1.000
_cell.length_b   1.000
_cell.length_c   1.000
_cell.angle_alpha   90.00
_cell.angle_beta   90.00
_cell.angle_gamma   90.00
#
_symmetry.space_group_name_H-M   'P 1'
#
loop_
_entity.id
_entity.type
_entity.pdbx_description
1 polymer ?
#
loop_
_entity_poly.entity_id
_entity_poly.type
_entity_poly.pdbx_seq_one_letter_code
_entity_poly.pdbx_strand_id
1 'polypeptide(L)'
;MRSIAVRQSGRAAAPRGAHLVRRRLIVLVAAAISLVWWLPANPAQAVPTIVPATRPASVVSYLAVGDSIPAGVGVGESHAYPAILDHLGRRLELVEDLAVSGATVTDVTAQLAAVPEAGRASVRRISLTVGANDIGWGAALALCVNAPAECADTVVDPSTGATLGQAIGVAVAGLSAS
;
A
#
# COMPACT_ATOMS: atom_id res chain seq x y z
N MET A 1 -43.74 34.72 39.00
CA MET A 1 -44.50 35.84 38.41
C MET A 1 -44.99 35.41 37.03
N ARG A 2 -46.32 35.43 36.84
CA ARG A 2 -47.13 35.47 35.58
C ARG A 2 -46.92 34.35 34.54
N SER A 3 -47.91 33.76 33.85
CA SER A 3 -49.38 33.65 33.87
C SER A 3 -49.70 32.66 32.72
N ILE A 4 -50.24 31.46 32.93
CA ILE A 4 -51.65 31.01 32.73
C ILE A 4 -52.41 31.60 31.51
N ALA A 5 -52.78 30.71 30.56
CA ALA A 5 -54.14 30.44 30.02
C ALA A 5 -53.97 29.50 28.79
N VAL A 6 -54.40 28.23 28.72
CA VAL A 6 -55.73 27.58 28.90
C VAL A 6 -56.80 28.13 27.95
N ARG A 7 -57.33 27.27 27.06
CA ARG A 7 -58.76 26.87 26.90
C ARG A 7 -59.01 26.30 25.49
N GLN A 8 -59.15 24.97 25.37
CA GLN A 8 -60.38 24.15 25.30
C GLN A 8 -61.26 24.31 24.05
N SER A 9 -61.69 23.15 23.54
CA SER A 9 -63.08 22.77 23.15
C SER A 9 -63.00 21.85 21.93
N GLY A 10 -63.62 20.69 21.82
CA GLY A 10 -64.73 20.08 22.56
C GLY A 10 -65.39 19.07 21.60
N ARG A 11 -65.64 17.85 22.07
CA ARG A 11 -66.30 16.74 21.36
C ARG A 11 -67.75 17.08 20.98
N ALA A 12 -68.27 16.49 19.91
CA ALA A 12 -69.54 15.74 19.90
C ALA A 12 -69.75 14.97 18.57
N ALA A 13 -70.65 13.99 18.61
CA ALA A 13 -70.73 12.83 17.73
C ALA A 13 -71.93 12.81 16.75
N ALA A 14 -71.78 11.99 15.69
CA ALA A 14 -72.77 11.25 14.86
C ALA A 14 -73.73 12.04 13.94
N PRO A 15 -74.05 11.54 12.70
CA PRO A 15 -74.91 10.35 12.56
C PRO A 15 -74.51 9.34 11.46
N ARG A 16 -75.09 8.15 11.62
CA ARG A 16 -75.16 7.04 10.65
C ARG A 16 -75.99 7.44 9.43
N GLY A 17 -75.54 7.06 8.23
CA GLY A 17 -76.42 6.96 7.06
C GLY A 17 -75.98 7.75 5.81
N ALA A 18 -74.94 7.30 5.12
CA ALA A 18 -74.72 7.71 3.72
C ALA A 18 -73.92 6.67 2.89
N HIS A 19 -73.86 5.41 3.35
CA HIS A 19 -73.13 4.33 2.65
C HIS A 19 -73.82 3.81 1.38
N LEU A 20 -74.98 4.35 0.98
CA LEU A 20 -75.78 3.78 -0.11
C LEU A 20 -75.86 4.60 -1.41
N VAL A 21 -75.34 5.83 -1.48
CA VAL A 21 -75.56 6.70 -2.67
C VAL A 21 -74.28 7.08 -3.42
N ARG A 22 -73.09 6.87 -2.83
CA ARG A 22 -71.80 7.19 -3.50
C ARG A 22 -71.24 6.06 -4.37
N ARG A 23 -72.05 5.04 -4.67
CA ARG A 23 -71.68 3.85 -5.45
C ARG A 23 -71.82 4.02 -6.97
N ARG A 24 -72.27 5.19 -7.45
CA ARG A 24 -72.53 5.46 -8.87
C ARG A 24 -71.56 6.44 -9.54
N LEU A 25 -70.53 6.91 -8.83
CA LEU A 25 -69.55 7.89 -9.35
C LEU A 25 -68.13 7.30 -9.52
N ILE A 26 -68.02 5.97 -9.58
CA ILE A 26 -66.75 5.23 -9.79
C ILE A 26 -66.63 4.72 -11.24
N VAL A 27 -67.68 4.81 -12.06
CA VAL A 27 -67.74 4.11 -13.36
C VAL A 27 -67.13 4.91 -14.54
N LEU A 28 -66.80 6.20 -14.41
CA LEU A 28 -66.42 7.02 -15.58
C LEU A 28 -64.97 7.54 -15.63
N VAL A 29 -64.12 7.26 -14.64
CA VAL A 29 -62.68 7.63 -14.72
C VAL A 29 -61.79 6.45 -15.18
N ALA A 30 -62.33 5.23 -15.24
CA ALA A 30 -61.56 4.03 -15.58
C ALA A 30 -61.32 3.81 -17.09
N ALA A 31 -61.84 4.67 -17.98
CA ALA A 31 -61.80 4.43 -19.42
C ALA A 31 -60.72 5.22 -20.21
N ALA A 32 -60.01 6.17 -19.58
CA ALA A 32 -59.06 7.04 -20.29
C ALA A 32 -57.58 6.83 -19.92
N ILE A 33 -57.26 5.98 -18.94
CA ILE A 33 -55.86 5.68 -18.55
C ILE A 33 -55.34 4.37 -19.19
N SER A 34 -56.22 3.65 -19.91
CA SER A 34 -55.92 2.31 -20.42
C SER A 34 -55.19 2.27 -21.78
N LEU A 35 -54.82 3.42 -22.36
CA LEU A 35 -54.19 3.50 -23.70
C LEU A 35 -52.68 3.81 -23.71
N VAL A 36 -52.02 3.84 -22.54
CA VAL A 36 -50.55 4.07 -22.43
C VAL A 36 -49.83 2.84 -21.83
N TRP A 37 -50.46 1.67 -21.89
CA TRP A 37 -49.89 0.41 -21.33
C TRP A 37 -49.61 -0.65 -22.41
N TRP A 38 -49.57 -0.26 -23.68
CA TRP A 38 -49.28 -1.14 -24.81
C TRP A 38 -48.06 -0.66 -25.63
N LEU A 39 -47.02 -0.17 -24.95
CA LEU A 39 -45.67 -0.29 -25.52
C LEU A 39 -45.09 -1.62 -25.05
N PRO A 40 -44.66 -2.52 -25.95
CA PRO A 40 -43.85 -3.65 -25.52
C PRO A 40 -42.59 -3.08 -24.88
N ALA A 41 -42.40 -3.33 -23.58
CA ALA A 41 -41.12 -3.11 -22.94
C ALA A 41 -40.12 -4.03 -23.66
N ASN A 42 -39.30 -3.47 -24.55
CA ASN A 42 -38.12 -4.18 -25.02
C ASN A 42 -37.31 -4.53 -23.77
N PRO A 43 -37.11 -5.81 -23.40
CA PRO A 43 -36.13 -6.14 -22.39
C PRO A 43 -34.80 -5.56 -22.87
N ALA A 44 -34.31 -4.53 -22.16
CA ALA A 44 -32.96 -4.06 -22.34
C ALA A 44 -32.07 -5.26 -22.03
N GLN A 45 -31.59 -5.91 -23.08
CA GLN A 45 -30.59 -6.95 -22.96
C GLN A 45 -29.36 -6.24 -22.40
N ALA A 46 -29.14 -6.40 -21.09
CA ALA A 46 -27.91 -6.01 -20.47
C ALA A 46 -26.80 -6.78 -21.18
N VAL A 47 -26.11 -6.13 -22.10
CA VAL A 47 -24.87 -6.66 -22.66
C VAL A 47 -23.96 -6.86 -21.46
N PRO A 48 -23.55 -8.10 -21.14
CA PRO A 48 -22.63 -8.32 -20.04
C PRO A 48 -21.37 -7.52 -20.38
N THR A 49 -21.14 -6.44 -19.64
CA THR A 49 -19.86 -5.76 -19.69
C THR A 49 -18.87 -6.78 -19.15
N ILE A 50 -18.08 -7.38 -20.05
CA ILE A 50 -16.93 -8.18 -19.68
C ILE A 50 -15.95 -7.18 -19.05
N VAL A 51 -16.10 -6.95 -17.76
CA VAL A 51 -15.03 -6.35 -16.96
C VAL A 51 -13.91 -7.38 -17.03
N PRO A 52 -12.72 -7.04 -17.58
CA PRO A 52 -11.58 -7.93 -17.50
C PRO A 52 -11.44 -8.33 -16.03
N ALA A 53 -11.47 -9.62 -15.74
CA ALA A 53 -11.18 -10.08 -14.40
C ALA A 53 -9.79 -9.54 -14.06
N THR A 54 -9.73 -8.51 -13.20
CA THR A 54 -8.48 -8.08 -12.60
C THR A 54 -8.01 -9.29 -11.82
N ARG A 55 -7.05 -10.03 -12.37
CA ARG A 55 -6.39 -11.13 -11.66
C ARG A 55 -6.00 -10.54 -10.30
N PRO A 56 -6.51 -11.05 -9.17
CA PRO A 56 -6.02 -10.60 -7.87
C PRO A 56 -4.50 -10.69 -7.94
N ALA A 57 -3.82 -9.60 -7.62
CA ALA A 57 -2.38 -9.57 -7.71
C ALA A 57 -1.86 -10.74 -6.89
N SER A 58 -1.25 -11.73 -7.54
CA SER A 58 -0.78 -12.92 -6.85
C SER A 58 0.25 -12.49 -5.82
N VAL A 59 0.06 -12.90 -4.57
CA VAL A 59 1.08 -12.77 -3.54
C VAL A 59 2.27 -13.65 -3.95
N VAL A 60 3.46 -13.09 -3.88
CA VAL A 60 4.72 -13.69 -4.32
C VAL A 60 5.56 -13.95 -3.08
N SER A 61 5.88 -15.22 -2.81
CA SER A 61 6.76 -15.58 -1.71
C SER A 61 8.16 -14.99 -1.93
N TYR A 62 8.67 -14.38 -0.88
CA TYR A 62 9.78 -13.46 -0.88
C TYR A 62 10.81 -13.85 0.19
N LEU A 63 12.09 -13.74 -0.14
CA LEU A 63 13.19 -13.96 0.78
C LEU A 63 14.06 -12.71 0.86
N ALA A 64 14.48 -12.33 2.05
CA ALA A 64 15.54 -11.35 2.23
C ALA A 64 16.85 -12.06 2.60
N VAL A 65 17.92 -11.66 1.93
CA VAL A 65 19.30 -12.06 2.23
C VAL A 65 20.17 -10.82 2.18
N GLY A 66 21.26 -10.83 2.96
CA GLY A 66 22.18 -9.71 2.95
C GLY A 66 22.87 -9.46 4.28
N ASP A 67 23.24 -8.20 4.45
CA ASP A 67 24.02 -7.70 5.57
C ASP A 67 23.16 -7.06 6.68
N SER A 68 23.73 -6.10 7.39
CA SER A 68 23.08 -5.38 8.48
C SER A 68 21.84 -4.57 8.05
N ILE A 69 21.72 -4.20 6.77
CA ILE A 69 20.60 -3.39 6.28
C ILE A 69 19.28 -4.20 6.27
N PRO A 70 19.19 -5.34 5.58
CA PRO A 70 18.00 -6.19 5.67
C PRO A 70 17.80 -6.74 7.08
N ALA A 71 18.88 -7.05 7.82
CA ALA A 71 18.78 -7.50 9.21
C ALA A 71 18.23 -6.44 10.19
N GLY A 72 18.01 -5.20 9.73
CA GLY A 72 17.37 -4.16 10.54
C GLY A 72 18.27 -3.55 11.60
N VAL A 73 19.59 -3.55 11.42
CA VAL A 73 20.50 -2.90 12.38
C VAL A 73 20.13 -1.41 12.52
N GLY A 74 19.89 -0.99 13.76
CA GLY A 74 19.47 0.37 14.12
C GLY A 74 17.96 0.58 14.23
N VAL A 75 17.13 -0.29 13.63
CA VAL A 75 15.66 -0.18 13.66
C VAL A 75 14.95 -1.42 14.24
N GLY A 76 15.65 -2.55 14.32
CA GLY A 76 15.11 -3.86 14.69
C GLY A 76 14.49 -4.59 13.49
N GLU A 77 14.54 -5.92 13.51
CA GLU A 77 14.07 -6.81 12.44
C GLU A 77 12.62 -6.52 12.00
N SER A 78 11.72 -6.24 12.96
CA SER A 78 10.30 -5.94 12.69
C SER A 78 10.05 -4.61 11.97
N HIS A 79 11.06 -3.73 11.92
CA HIS A 79 11.01 -2.44 11.22
C HIS A 79 12.03 -2.37 10.08
N ALA A 80 12.72 -3.48 9.80
CA ALA A 80 13.61 -3.59 8.66
C ALA A 80 12.80 -3.56 7.35
N TYR A 81 13.46 -3.20 6.25
CA TYR A 81 12.76 -3.11 4.96
C TYR A 81 12.10 -4.44 4.54
N PRO A 82 12.62 -5.66 4.83
CA PRO A 82 11.92 -6.90 4.52
C PRO A 82 10.56 -7.00 5.22
N ALA A 83 10.50 -6.68 6.51
CA ALA A 83 9.25 -6.66 7.29
C ALA A 83 8.28 -5.58 6.80
N ILE A 84 8.78 -4.41 6.41
CA ILE A 84 7.97 -3.35 5.81
C ILE A 84 7.40 -3.79 4.45
N LEU A 85 8.20 -4.46 3.62
CA LEU A 85 7.76 -4.97 2.32
C LEU A 85 6.74 -6.10 2.47
N ASP A 86 6.86 -6.95 3.49
CA ASP A 86 5.85 -7.93 3.85
C ASP A 86 4.52 -7.27 4.27
N HIS A 87 4.60 -6.30 5.18
CA HIS A 87 3.43 -5.65 5.75
C HIS A 87 2.70 -4.73 4.76
N LEU A 88 3.45 -3.92 4.01
CA LEU A 88 2.89 -2.92 3.08
C LEU A 88 2.73 -3.45 1.65
N GLY A 89 3.56 -4.43 1.28
CA GLY A 89 3.51 -5.04 -0.03
C GLY A 89 2.32 -5.98 -0.12
N ARG A 90 1.19 -5.50 -0.64
CA ARG A 90 0.01 -6.34 -0.98
C ARG A 90 0.26 -7.44 -2.01
N ARG A 91 1.52 -7.72 -2.36
CA ARG A 91 1.98 -8.66 -3.38
C ARG A 91 3.20 -9.48 -2.92
N LEU A 92 3.74 -9.25 -1.73
CA LEU A 92 4.90 -9.97 -1.22
C LEU A 92 4.50 -10.64 0.09
N GLU A 93 5.01 -11.84 0.31
CA GLU A 93 4.91 -12.57 1.56
C GLU A 93 6.31 -13.02 1.93
N LEU A 94 6.88 -12.44 2.98
CA LEU A 94 8.20 -12.78 3.48
C LEU A 94 8.15 -14.19 4.08
N VAL A 95 8.87 -15.10 3.43
CA VAL A 95 9.09 -16.46 3.92
C VAL A 95 10.08 -16.41 5.08
N GLU A 96 11.20 -15.71 4.87
CA GLU A 96 12.25 -15.57 5.86
C GLU A 96 13.17 -14.40 5.55
N ASP A 97 13.70 -13.77 6.59
CA ASP A 97 14.83 -12.84 6.52
C ASP A 97 16.07 -13.54 7.03
N LEU A 98 16.99 -13.82 6.11
CA LEU A 98 18.23 -14.56 6.35
C LEU A 98 19.45 -13.64 6.37
N ALA A 99 19.23 -12.33 6.44
CA ALA A 99 20.29 -11.36 6.54
C ALA A 99 21.05 -11.44 7.87
N VAL A 100 22.36 -11.18 7.80
CA VAL A 100 23.25 -11.24 8.96
C VAL A 100 24.14 -10.00 8.98
N SER A 101 24.18 -9.29 10.11
CA SER A 101 25.05 -8.13 10.26
C SER A 101 26.51 -8.48 9.98
N GLY A 102 27.16 -7.70 9.12
CA GLY A 102 28.55 -7.90 8.71
C GLY A 102 28.74 -8.89 7.56
N ALA A 103 27.68 -9.49 7.03
CA ALA A 103 27.78 -10.38 5.89
C ALA A 103 28.40 -9.71 4.66
N THR A 104 29.16 -10.51 3.92
CA THR A 104 29.83 -10.19 2.66
C THR A 104 29.21 -11.00 1.52
N VAL A 105 29.60 -10.73 0.28
CA VAL A 105 29.08 -11.45 -0.89
C VAL A 105 29.33 -12.97 -0.76
N THR A 106 30.42 -13.38 -0.10
CA THR A 106 30.73 -14.81 0.07
C THR A 106 29.75 -15.53 0.99
N ASP A 107 29.07 -14.82 1.89
CA ASP A 107 28.14 -15.39 2.86
C ASP A 107 26.74 -15.68 2.28
N VAL A 108 26.40 -15.07 1.14
CA VAL A 108 25.07 -15.20 0.51
C VAL A 108 24.72 -16.65 0.20
N THR A 109 25.71 -17.46 -0.20
CA THR A 109 25.48 -18.89 -0.47
C THR A 109 25.05 -19.64 0.78
N ALA A 110 25.67 -19.35 1.93
CA ALA A 110 25.32 -19.95 3.21
C ALA A 110 23.93 -19.49 3.68
N GLN A 111 23.61 -18.21 3.50
CA GLN A 111 22.27 -17.68 3.80
C GLN A 111 21.21 -18.39 2.94
N LEU A 112 21.39 -18.52 1.63
CA LEU A 112 20.44 -19.22 0.76
C LEU A 112 20.31 -20.72 1.10
N ALA A 113 21.39 -21.35 1.57
CA ALA A 113 21.36 -22.72 2.05
C ALA A 113 20.59 -22.88 3.39
N ALA A 114 20.40 -21.82 4.16
CA ALA A 114 19.61 -21.86 5.40
C ALA A 114 18.10 -21.86 5.15
N VAL A 115 17.63 -21.51 3.93
CA VAL A 115 16.20 -21.51 3.59
C VAL A 115 15.61 -22.92 3.79
N PRO A 116 14.53 -23.09 4.56
CA PRO A 116 13.88 -24.39 4.73
C PRO A 116 13.40 -24.98 3.40
N GLU A 117 13.60 -26.28 3.20
CA GLU A 117 13.23 -27.02 1.99
C GLU A 117 11.77 -26.80 1.57
N ALA A 118 10.85 -26.72 2.54
CA ALA A 118 9.43 -26.46 2.29
C ALA A 118 9.18 -25.06 1.68
N GLY A 119 10.02 -24.07 1.98
CA GLY A 119 9.96 -22.71 1.46
C GLY A 119 10.72 -22.51 0.15
N ARG A 120 11.78 -23.29 -0.12
CA ARG A 120 12.62 -23.08 -1.31
C ARG A 120 11.86 -23.16 -2.63
N ALA A 121 10.92 -24.10 -2.76
CA ALA A 121 10.15 -24.27 -3.99
C ALA A 121 9.09 -23.17 -4.21
N SER A 122 8.68 -22.46 -3.15
CA SER A 122 7.68 -21.39 -3.22
C SER A 122 8.29 -20.02 -3.45
N VAL A 123 9.54 -19.77 -3.03
CA VAL A 123 10.23 -18.49 -3.23
C VAL A 123 10.29 -18.13 -4.71
N ARG A 124 9.75 -16.96 -5.04
CA ARG A 124 9.74 -16.40 -6.40
C ARG A 124 10.49 -15.07 -6.50
N ARG A 125 10.85 -14.47 -5.36
CA ARG A 125 11.60 -13.23 -5.28
C ARG A 125 12.62 -13.27 -4.14
N ILE A 126 13.80 -12.76 -4.41
CA ILE A 126 14.86 -12.56 -3.43
C ILE A 126 15.26 -11.09 -3.49
N SER A 127 15.33 -10.40 -2.35
CA SER A 127 16.09 -9.15 -2.26
C SER A 127 17.45 -9.47 -1.68
N LEU A 128 18.49 -8.91 -2.30
CA LEU A 128 19.86 -9.05 -1.86
C LEU A 128 20.46 -7.67 -1.60
N THR A 129 20.94 -7.46 -0.37
CA THR A 129 21.68 -6.24 0.00
C THR A 129 22.98 -6.63 0.69
N VAL A 130 24.08 -6.56 -0.04
CA VAL A 130 25.42 -6.95 0.43
C VAL A 130 26.47 -6.24 -0.43
N GLY A 131 27.74 -6.21 -0.01
CA GLY A 131 28.85 -5.64 -0.78
C GLY A 131 29.59 -4.52 -0.06
N ALA A 132 28.91 -3.79 0.83
CA ALA A 132 29.53 -2.70 1.58
C ALA A 132 30.63 -3.21 2.52
N ASN A 133 30.40 -4.36 3.15
CA ASN A 133 31.39 -5.00 4.02
C ASN A 133 32.60 -5.52 3.22
N ASP A 134 32.39 -6.00 1.98
CA ASP A 134 33.45 -6.48 1.09
C ASP A 134 34.48 -5.39 0.76
N ILE A 135 34.03 -4.15 0.61
CA ILE A 135 34.90 -2.99 0.31
C ILE A 135 35.34 -2.21 1.57
N GLY A 136 35.03 -2.73 2.77
CA GLY A 136 35.41 -2.07 4.02
C GLY A 136 34.71 -0.74 4.27
N TRP A 137 33.47 -0.56 3.78
CA TRP A 137 32.72 0.70 3.90
C TRP A 137 32.66 1.25 5.33
N GLY A 138 32.42 0.39 6.33
CA GLY A 138 32.38 0.80 7.73
C GLY A 138 33.71 1.38 8.22
N ALA A 139 34.84 0.80 7.79
CA ALA A 139 36.17 1.31 8.12
C ALA A 139 36.46 2.65 7.43
N ALA A 140 36.07 2.80 6.16
CA ALA A 140 36.18 4.07 5.44
C ALA A 140 35.35 5.16 6.13
N LEU A 141 34.10 4.88 6.50
CA LEU A 141 33.25 5.82 7.22
C LEU A 141 33.85 6.20 8.58
N ALA A 142 34.35 5.22 9.35
CA ALA A 142 35.01 5.47 10.62
C ALA A 142 36.26 6.35 10.47
N LEU A 143 37.06 6.14 9.41
CA LEU A 143 38.20 7.00 9.11
C LEU A 143 37.75 8.44 8.83
N CYS A 144 36.71 8.62 8.02
CA CYS A 144 36.22 9.96 7.67
C CYS A 144 35.64 10.72 8.85
N VAL A 145 35.03 10.02 9.81
CA VAL A 145 34.51 10.64 11.04
C VAL A 145 35.64 11.00 12.00
N ASN A 146 36.63 10.13 12.18
CA ASN A 146 37.65 10.28 13.22
C ASN A 146 38.93 11.02 12.75
N ALA A 147 39.23 10.96 11.46
CA ALA A 147 40.41 11.55 10.83
C ALA A 147 40.08 12.10 9.43
N PRO A 148 39.29 13.18 9.33
CA PRO A 148 38.75 13.68 8.06
C PRO A 148 39.82 14.11 7.05
N ALA A 149 40.97 14.62 7.51
CA ALA A 149 42.09 14.96 6.63
C ALA A 149 42.71 13.71 6.00
N GLU A 150 42.94 12.66 6.80
CA GLU A 150 43.47 11.39 6.30
C GLU A 150 42.47 10.71 5.35
N CYS A 151 41.19 10.70 5.70
CA CYS A 151 40.14 10.19 4.82
C CYS A 151 40.11 10.89 3.44
N ALA A 152 40.29 12.21 3.40
CA ALA A 152 40.31 12.96 2.15
C ALA A 152 41.42 12.51 1.20
N ASP A 153 42.52 11.99 1.73
CA ASP A 153 43.70 11.56 0.97
C ASP A 153 43.69 10.05 0.69
N THR A 154 43.10 9.22 1.56
CA THR A 154 43.17 7.76 1.47
C THR A 154 41.94 7.10 0.84
N VAL A 155 40.76 7.72 0.93
CA VAL A 155 39.54 7.16 0.31
C VAL A 155 39.56 7.51 -1.16
N VAL A 156 39.56 6.49 -2.02
CA VAL A 156 39.71 6.63 -3.47
C VAL A 156 38.46 6.12 -4.17
N ASP A 157 37.98 6.87 -5.15
CA ASP A 157 36.97 6.40 -6.10
C ASP A 157 37.60 5.34 -7.03
N PRO A 158 37.14 4.08 -7.00
CA PRO A 158 37.74 3.02 -7.80
C PRO A 158 37.55 3.21 -9.31
N SER A 159 36.60 4.05 -9.75
CA SER A 159 36.34 4.29 -11.17
C SER A 159 37.24 5.38 -11.78
N THR A 160 37.64 6.36 -10.98
CA THR A 160 38.44 7.51 -11.44
C THR A 160 39.86 7.53 -10.87
N GLY A 161 40.11 6.78 -9.80
CA GLY A 161 41.35 6.86 -9.02
C GLY A 161 41.50 8.16 -8.22
N ALA A 162 40.49 9.04 -8.24
CA ALA A 162 40.53 10.30 -7.50
C ALA A 162 40.29 10.06 -6.01
N THR A 163 41.01 10.79 -5.16
CA THR A 163 40.74 10.80 -3.72
C THR A 163 39.43 11.55 -3.43
N LEU A 164 38.83 11.28 -2.28
CA LEU A 164 37.63 11.99 -1.82
C LEU A 164 37.86 13.50 -1.76
N GLY A 165 39.04 13.93 -1.29
CA GLY A 165 39.43 15.34 -1.26
C GLY A 165 39.49 15.98 -2.64
N GLN A 166 40.03 15.26 -3.64
CA GLN A 166 40.04 15.73 -5.03
C GLN A 166 38.64 15.87 -5.60
N ALA A 167 37.75 14.90 -5.34
CA ALA A 167 36.37 14.94 -5.80
C ALA A 167 35.59 16.12 -5.19
N ILE A 168 35.74 16.36 -3.88
CA ILE A 168 35.13 17.50 -3.19
C ILE A 168 35.67 18.82 -3.74
N GLY A 169 36.99 18.92 -3.97
CA GLY A 169 37.61 20.11 -4.53
C GLY A 169 37.03 20.49 -5.90
N VAL A 170 36.84 19.51 -6.78
CA VAL A 170 36.20 19.71 -8.10
C VAL A 170 34.75 20.16 -7.94
N ALA A 171 33.98 19.52 -7.05
CA ALA A 171 32.58 19.89 -6.82
C ALA A 171 32.44 21.32 -6.29
N VAL A 172 33.27 21.72 -5.32
CA VAL A 172 33.27 23.08 -4.75
C VAL A 172 33.70 24.12 -5.79
N ALA A 173 34.69 23.83 -6.63
CA ALA A 173 35.09 24.72 -7.72
C ALA A 173 33.97 24.89 -8.77
N GLY A 174 33.19 23.84 -9.02
CA GLY A 174 32.01 23.93 -9.90
C GLY A 174 30.90 24.80 -9.31
N LEU A 175 30.71 24.76 -7.98
CA LEU A 175 29.72 25.60 -7.28
C LEU A 175 30.09 27.09 -7.27
N SER A 176 31.37 27.44 -7.22
CA SER A 176 31.81 28.85 -7.26
C SER A 176 31.83 29.46 -8.66
N ALA A 177 31.71 28.64 -9.71
CA ALA A 177 31.65 29.06 -11.10
C ALA A 177 30.21 29.24 -11.63
N SER A 178 29.19 28.98 -10.80
CA SER A 178 27.75 29.14 -11.11
C SER A 178 27.17 30.39 -10.46
#